data_AF-A0A8T0RA56-F1
#
_entry.id   AF-A0A8T0RA56-F1
#
_cell.length_a   1.000
_cell.length_b   1.000
_cell.length_c   1.000
_cell.angle_alpha   90.00
_cell.angle_beta   90.00
_cell.angle_gamma   90.00
#
_symmetry.space_group_name_H-M   'P 1'
#
loop_
_entity.id
_entity.type
_entity.pdbx_description
1 polymer ?
#
loop_
_entity_poly.entity_id
_entity_poly.type
_entity_poly.pdbx_seq_one_letter_code
_entity_poly.pdbx_strand_id
1 'polypeptide(L)'
;MAKILLLVSLLLYITVAEAAPIPAEWSATASKSINAMKLKLAKALDEVVLAAPPPKRSEVKKATTGHMKTIDTLLAKARATGDEKKAIRIASSYEEAADLVIAAPPAQKFDAMESTFSMAATPDPTKCPTVDKAFCETHSKIKKAQEEVIAAAPSAKAKEIKDAVIAQGFAMGQAISKAYTTGDEIKIALVLGDYNNAADAVIGSPPAEKYEAMEGAFTAAARASKA
;
A
#
# COMPACT_ATOMS: atom_id res chain seq x y z
N MET A 1 21.19 59.44 14.23
CA MET A 1 22.09 58.31 14.55
C MET A 1 21.47 57.53 15.71
N ALA A 2 21.41 56.19 15.58
CA ALA A 2 21.09 55.19 16.60
C ALA A 2 19.62 55.22 17.11
N LYS A 3 18.86 54.12 17.24
CA LYS A 3 19.19 52.71 17.51
C LYS A 3 18.11 51.79 16.93
N ILE A 4 18.56 50.88 16.07
CA ILE A 4 18.00 49.54 15.93
C ILE A 4 18.36 48.78 17.22
N LEU A 5 17.43 48.01 17.79
CA LEU A 5 17.62 46.73 18.51
C LEU A 5 16.37 46.48 19.38
N LEU A 6 15.40 45.69 18.89
CA LEU A 6 15.32 44.24 19.13
C LEU A 6 15.11 43.91 20.61
N LEU A 7 13.89 43.51 20.98
CA LEU A 7 13.59 42.58 22.07
C LEU A 7 12.10 42.19 22.02
N VAL A 8 11.68 41.63 20.88
CA VAL A 8 10.49 40.76 20.83
C VAL A 8 11.02 39.33 20.92
N SER A 9 11.30 38.90 22.14
CA SER A 9 11.68 37.51 22.46
C SER A 9 10.43 36.64 22.41
N LEU A 10 9.97 36.30 21.21
CA LEU A 10 9.06 35.19 21.01
C LEU A 10 9.91 33.94 20.76
N LEU A 11 10.23 33.26 21.86
CA LEU A 11 10.86 31.94 21.87
C LEU A 11 9.93 30.94 21.17
N LEU A 12 10.18 30.72 19.88
CA LEU A 12 9.76 29.54 19.15
C LEU A 12 10.42 28.33 19.81
N TYR A 13 9.69 27.66 20.71
CA TYR A 13 10.00 26.30 21.14
C TYR A 13 9.74 25.36 19.96
N ILE A 14 10.69 25.28 19.03
CA ILE A 14 10.76 24.16 18.10
C ILE A 14 11.24 23.00 18.95
N THR A 15 10.30 22.16 19.42
CA THR A 15 10.65 20.83 19.92
C THR A 15 11.17 20.07 18.71
N VAL A 16 12.48 20.10 18.50
CA VAL A 16 13.16 19.12 17.66
C VAL A 16 12.89 17.80 18.36
N ALA A 17 11.95 17.02 17.83
CA ALA A 17 11.79 15.63 18.24
C ALA A 17 13.11 14.95 17.91
N GLU A 18 13.94 14.79 18.93
CA GLU A 18 15.20 14.07 18.84
C GLU A 18 14.86 12.67 18.33
N ALA A 19 15.27 12.37 17.10
CA ALA A 19 14.97 11.09 16.49
C ALA A 19 15.57 10.01 17.39
N ALA A 20 14.71 9.18 17.98
CA ALA A 20 15.16 8.09 18.84
C ALA A 20 16.21 7.27 18.09
N PRO A 21 17.32 6.87 18.75
CA PRO A 21 18.37 6.10 18.10
C PRO A 21 17.77 4.82 17.52
N ILE A 22 18.08 4.54 16.25
CA ILE A 22 17.64 3.32 15.58
C ILE A 22 18.22 2.13 16.37
N PRO A 23 17.37 1.26 16.94
CA PRO A 23 17.85 0.18 17.78
C PRO A 23 18.66 -0.83 16.94
N ALA A 24 19.79 -1.27 17.47
CA ALA A 24 20.67 -2.23 16.80
C ALA A 24 19.99 -3.57 16.57
N GLU A 25 18.97 -3.91 17.37
CA GLU A 25 18.15 -5.13 17.27
C GLU A 25 16.67 -4.80 17.42
N TRP A 26 15.81 -5.71 16.95
CA TRP A 26 14.37 -5.62 17.20
C TRP A 26 14.05 -5.85 18.68
N SER A 27 13.04 -5.18 19.20
CA SER A 27 12.45 -5.54 20.49
C SER A 27 12.03 -7.01 20.53
N ALA A 28 11.91 -7.56 21.74
CA ALA A 28 11.44 -8.94 21.93
C ALA A 28 10.06 -9.16 21.27
N THR A 29 9.18 -8.17 21.33
CA THR A 29 7.86 -8.22 20.70
C THR A 29 7.96 -8.28 19.18
N ALA A 30 8.70 -7.35 18.56
CA ALA A 30 8.90 -7.35 17.12
C ALA A 30 9.59 -8.64 16.62
N SER A 31 10.62 -9.10 17.34
CA SER A 31 11.31 -10.37 17.06
C SER A 31 10.37 -11.57 17.10
N LYS A 32 9.50 -11.64 18.12
CA LYS A 32 8.51 -12.72 18.26
C LYS A 32 7.55 -12.73 17.06
N SER A 33 7.00 -11.58 16.68
CA SER A 33 6.08 -11.46 15.53
C SER A 33 6.77 -11.84 14.21
N ILE A 34 7.99 -11.34 13.97
CA ILE A 34 8.74 -11.66 12.74
C ILE A 34 9.06 -13.15 12.65
N ASN A 35 9.44 -13.78 13.77
CA ASN A 35 9.76 -15.21 13.78
C ASN A 35 8.51 -16.08 13.56
N ALA A 36 7.38 -15.71 14.15
CA ALA A 36 6.09 -16.39 13.92
C ALA A 36 5.70 -16.32 12.43
N MET A 37 5.75 -15.12 11.84
CA MET A 37 5.54 -14.90 10.41
C MET A 37 6.48 -15.77 9.56
N LYS A 38 7.79 -15.77 9.84
CA LYS A 38 8.79 -16.56 9.07
C LYS A 38 8.49 -18.05 9.08
N LEU A 39 8.11 -18.60 10.23
CA LEU A 39 7.74 -20.01 10.35
C LEU A 39 6.52 -20.33 9.48
N LYS A 40 5.51 -19.46 9.51
CA LYS A 40 4.27 -19.63 8.73
C LYS A 40 4.53 -19.52 7.22
N LEU A 41 5.32 -18.52 6.81
CA LEU A 41 5.72 -18.32 5.43
C LEU A 41 6.49 -19.51 4.88
N ALA A 42 7.46 -20.06 5.62
CA ALA A 42 8.20 -21.24 5.18
C ALA A 42 7.26 -22.40 4.82
N LYS A 43 6.30 -22.71 5.71
CA LYS A 43 5.28 -23.72 5.45
C LYS A 43 4.43 -23.39 4.23
N ALA A 44 3.90 -22.17 4.12
CA ALA A 44 3.05 -21.76 3.01
C ALA A 44 3.77 -21.89 1.66
N LEU A 45 5.02 -21.43 1.58
CA LEU A 45 5.81 -21.46 0.36
C LEU A 45 6.20 -22.88 -0.05
N ASP A 46 6.53 -23.75 0.91
CA ASP A 46 6.79 -25.17 0.64
C ASP A 46 5.53 -25.86 0.06
N GLU A 47 4.36 -25.61 0.65
CA GLU A 47 3.09 -26.15 0.14
C GLU A 47 2.75 -25.64 -1.27
N VAL A 48 3.04 -24.37 -1.57
CA VAL A 48 2.87 -23.79 -2.91
C VAL A 48 3.75 -24.51 -3.95
N VAL A 49 5.03 -24.73 -3.63
CA VAL A 49 5.96 -25.43 -4.53
C VAL A 49 5.56 -26.91 -4.70
N LEU A 50 5.12 -27.57 -3.63
CA LEU A 50 4.68 -28.96 -3.68
C LEU A 50 3.43 -29.15 -4.53
N ALA A 51 2.47 -28.23 -4.43
CA ALA A 51 1.22 -28.26 -5.17
C ALA A 51 1.38 -27.95 -6.67
N ALA A 52 2.48 -27.32 -7.07
CA ALA A 52 2.75 -26.99 -8.47
C ALA A 52 3.01 -28.26 -9.31
N PRO A 53 2.48 -28.33 -10.56
CA PRO A 53 2.82 -29.37 -11.52
C PRO A 53 4.34 -29.44 -11.73
N PRO A 54 4.94 -30.64 -11.90
CA PRO A 54 6.40 -30.79 -11.99
C PRO A 54 7.09 -29.83 -12.98
N PRO A 55 6.56 -29.60 -14.20
CA PRO A 55 7.18 -28.67 -15.14
C PRO A 55 7.19 -27.20 -14.68
N LYS A 56 6.27 -26.80 -13.80
CA LYS A 56 6.14 -25.42 -13.29
C LYS A 56 6.86 -25.17 -11.96
N ARG A 57 7.36 -26.20 -11.29
CA ARG A 57 7.95 -26.08 -9.95
C ARG A 57 9.12 -25.10 -9.87
N SER A 58 9.96 -25.04 -10.92
CA SER A 58 11.08 -24.09 -10.96
C SER A 58 10.62 -22.64 -10.99
N GLU A 59 9.62 -22.33 -11.82
CA GLU A 59 9.00 -21.00 -11.91
C GLU A 59 8.33 -20.62 -10.60
N VAL A 60 7.54 -21.53 -10.03
CA VAL A 60 6.88 -21.32 -8.74
C VAL A 60 7.90 -21.07 -7.63
N LYS A 61 9.00 -21.84 -7.57
CA LYS A 61 10.10 -21.61 -6.61
C LYS A 61 10.79 -20.25 -6.80
N LYS A 62 10.92 -19.78 -8.04
CA LYS A 62 11.45 -18.44 -8.31
C LYS A 62 10.51 -17.36 -7.78
N ALA A 63 9.20 -17.52 -7.97
CA ALA A 63 8.20 -16.60 -7.44
C ALA A 63 8.18 -16.59 -5.90
N THR A 64 8.23 -17.75 -5.23
CA THR A 64 8.32 -17.82 -3.76
C THR A 64 9.56 -17.08 -3.22
N THR A 65 10.70 -17.23 -3.89
CA THR A 65 11.94 -16.51 -3.56
C THR A 65 11.78 -14.99 -3.78
N GLY A 66 11.09 -14.59 -4.85
CA GLY A 66 10.77 -13.19 -5.13
C GLY A 66 9.97 -12.54 -4.00
N HIS A 67 8.92 -13.22 -3.53
CA HIS A 67 8.11 -12.75 -2.40
C HIS A 67 8.90 -12.64 -1.10
N MET A 68 9.75 -13.63 -0.79
CA MET A 68 10.62 -13.54 0.41
C MET A 68 11.54 -12.32 0.36
N LYS A 69 12.11 -12.02 -0.81
CA LYS A 69 12.94 -10.83 -1.00
C LYS A 69 12.16 -9.53 -0.77
N THR A 70 10.90 -9.48 -1.20
CA THR A 70 10.01 -8.35 -0.92
C THR A 70 9.79 -8.18 0.58
N ILE A 71 9.46 -9.25 1.29
CA ILE A 71 9.23 -9.23 2.74
C ILE A 71 10.48 -8.77 3.49
N ASP A 72 11.65 -9.32 3.13
CA ASP A 72 12.93 -8.92 3.73
C ASP A 72 13.24 -7.44 3.49
N THR A 73 12.94 -6.93 2.29
CA THR A 73 13.12 -5.51 1.95
C THR A 73 12.22 -4.61 2.81
N LEU A 74 10.95 -4.98 2.99
CA LEU A 74 10.00 -4.23 3.82
C LEU A 74 10.44 -4.21 5.29
N LEU A 75 10.87 -5.34 5.84
CA LEU A 75 11.39 -5.44 7.21
C LEU A 75 12.70 -4.67 7.39
N ALA A 76 13.63 -4.75 6.43
CA ALA A 76 14.88 -4.00 6.48
C ALA A 76 14.64 -2.49 6.49
N LYS A 77 13.67 -2.00 5.71
CA LYS A 77 13.30 -0.57 5.71
C LYS A 77 12.67 -0.14 7.02
N ALA A 78 11.73 -0.92 7.55
CA ALA A 78 11.18 -0.65 8.88
C ALA A 78 12.29 -0.60 9.95
N ARG A 79 13.32 -1.45 9.83
CA ARG A 79 14.47 -1.44 10.74
C ARG A 79 15.30 -0.18 10.58
N ALA A 80 15.61 0.20 9.35
CA ALA A 80 16.40 1.38 9.03
C ALA A 80 15.77 2.69 9.54
N THR A 81 14.45 2.72 9.74
CA THR A 81 13.74 3.87 10.32
C THR A 81 13.37 3.70 11.80
N GLY A 82 13.73 2.57 12.42
CA GLY A 82 13.32 2.24 13.79
C GLY A 82 11.80 2.04 13.97
N ASP A 83 11.03 1.83 12.90
CA ASP A 83 9.57 1.71 12.95
C ASP A 83 9.15 0.27 13.28
N GLU A 84 9.26 -0.10 14.55
CA GLU A 84 8.87 -1.43 15.03
C GLU A 84 7.37 -1.70 14.82
N LYS A 85 6.53 -0.66 14.88
CA LYS A 85 5.09 -0.81 14.64
C LYS A 85 4.84 -1.23 13.18
N LYS A 86 5.56 -0.64 12.22
CA LYS A 86 5.53 -1.07 10.81
C LYS A 86 6.03 -2.50 10.65
N ALA A 87 7.13 -2.87 11.31
CA ALA A 87 7.64 -4.25 11.27
C ALA A 87 6.64 -5.28 11.80
N ILE A 88 5.99 -5.00 12.94
CA ILE A 88 4.94 -5.87 13.52
C ILE A 88 3.73 -5.95 12.60
N ARG A 89 3.30 -4.84 11.99
CA ARG A 89 2.19 -4.84 11.01
C ARG A 89 2.53 -5.68 9.79
N ILE A 90 3.72 -5.51 9.22
CA ILE A 90 4.20 -6.35 8.10
C ILE A 90 4.15 -7.82 8.50
N ALA A 91 4.68 -8.16 9.68
CA ALA A 91 4.68 -9.53 10.18
C ALA A 91 3.26 -10.12 10.30
N SER A 92 2.33 -9.38 10.91
CA SER A 92 0.93 -9.79 11.04
C SER A 92 0.27 -10.00 9.69
N SER A 93 0.42 -9.06 8.76
CA SER A 93 -0.22 -9.13 7.44
C SER A 93 0.28 -10.31 6.60
N TYR A 94 1.59 -10.61 6.64
CA TYR A 94 2.13 -11.77 5.94
C TYR A 94 1.84 -13.10 6.64
N GLU A 95 1.68 -13.10 7.97
CA GLU A 95 1.20 -14.28 8.71
C GLU A 95 -0.25 -14.61 8.33
N GLU A 96 -1.14 -13.61 8.31
CA GLU A 96 -2.52 -13.75 7.84
C GLU A 96 -2.60 -14.22 6.38
N ALA A 97 -1.77 -13.65 5.50
CA ALA A 97 -1.71 -14.07 4.10
C ALA A 97 -1.20 -15.51 3.96
N ALA A 98 -0.19 -15.91 4.73
CA ALA A 98 0.31 -17.29 4.74
C ALA A 98 -0.78 -18.29 5.17
N ASP A 99 -1.65 -17.91 6.12
CA ASP A 99 -2.81 -18.72 6.50
C ASP A 99 -3.79 -18.94 5.35
N LEU A 100 -4.08 -17.90 4.56
CA LEU A 100 -4.93 -18.02 3.37
C LEU A 100 -4.30 -18.93 2.31
N VAL A 101 -2.99 -18.85 2.10
CA VAL A 101 -2.26 -19.73 1.17
C VAL A 101 -2.29 -21.19 1.64
N ILE A 102 -2.11 -21.44 2.93
CA ILE A 102 -2.18 -22.78 3.52
C ILE A 102 -3.59 -23.36 3.38
N ALA A 103 -4.63 -22.54 3.60
CA ALA A 103 -6.02 -22.96 3.48
C ALA A 103 -6.49 -23.18 2.03
N ALA A 104 -5.81 -22.59 1.04
CA ALA A 104 -6.20 -22.69 -0.36
C ALA A 104 -6.09 -24.14 -0.91
N PRO A 105 -7.01 -24.57 -1.79
CA PRO A 105 -6.90 -25.84 -2.51
C PRO A 105 -5.58 -25.94 -3.28
N PRO A 106 -4.98 -27.13 -3.47
CA PRO A 106 -3.67 -27.28 -4.09
C PRO A 106 -3.50 -26.54 -5.42
N ALA A 107 -4.48 -26.66 -6.33
CA ALA A 107 -4.45 -26.00 -7.63
C ALA A 107 -4.50 -24.46 -7.57
N GLN A 108 -4.95 -23.90 -6.45
CA GLN A 108 -5.12 -22.45 -6.24
C GLN A 108 -4.04 -21.84 -5.34
N LYS A 109 -3.16 -22.65 -4.72
CA LYS A 109 -2.15 -22.14 -3.77
C LYS A 109 -1.22 -21.09 -4.37
N PHE A 110 -0.81 -21.28 -5.63
CA PHE A 110 0.06 -20.33 -6.31
C PHE A 110 -0.64 -18.97 -6.53
N ASP A 111 -1.86 -18.98 -7.05
CA ASP A 111 -2.64 -17.76 -7.27
C ASP A 111 -3.03 -17.08 -5.94
N ALA A 112 -3.33 -17.87 -4.91
CA ALA A 112 -3.57 -17.37 -3.57
C ALA A 112 -2.32 -16.68 -3.00
N MET A 113 -1.12 -17.22 -3.22
CA MET A 113 0.13 -16.58 -2.81
C MET A 113 0.33 -15.26 -3.53
N GLU A 114 0.26 -15.25 -4.87
CA GLU A 114 0.45 -14.02 -5.67
C GLU A 114 -0.51 -12.90 -5.24
N SER A 115 -1.79 -13.24 -5.03
CA SER A 115 -2.82 -12.29 -4.63
C SER A 115 -2.63 -11.79 -3.18
N THR A 116 -2.57 -12.72 -2.22
CA THR A 116 -2.60 -12.35 -0.79
C THR A 116 -1.30 -11.70 -0.33
N PHE A 117 -0.16 -12.05 -0.91
CA PHE A 117 1.12 -11.44 -0.54
C PHE A 117 1.26 -10.02 -1.10
N SER A 118 0.70 -9.76 -2.28
CA SER A 118 0.57 -8.40 -2.82
C SER A 118 -0.33 -7.53 -1.93
N MET A 119 -1.45 -8.10 -1.46
CA MET A 119 -2.33 -7.43 -0.49
C MET A 119 -1.61 -7.16 0.84
N ALA A 120 -0.85 -8.13 1.37
CA ALA A 120 -0.12 -7.98 2.63
C ALA A 120 0.98 -6.90 2.59
N ALA A 121 1.55 -6.64 1.41
CA ALA A 121 2.50 -5.53 1.21
C ALA A 121 1.83 -4.15 1.28
N THR A 122 0.52 -4.09 1.03
CA THR A 122 -0.25 -2.84 0.90
C THR A 122 -0.92 -2.51 2.23
N PRO A 123 -0.94 -1.24 2.68
CA PRO A 123 -1.69 -0.86 3.87
C PRO A 123 -3.18 -1.19 3.71
N ASP A 124 -3.80 -1.70 4.78
CA ASP A 124 -5.22 -2.03 4.81
C ASP A 124 -6.06 -0.75 4.99
N PRO A 125 -6.91 -0.38 4.01
CA PRO A 125 -7.72 0.83 4.10
C PRO A 125 -8.73 0.80 5.27
N THR A 126 -9.13 -0.37 5.75
CA THR A 126 -10.04 -0.50 6.91
C THR A 126 -9.35 -0.12 8.23
N LYS A 127 -8.01 -0.10 8.25
CA LYS A 127 -7.19 0.28 9.41
C LYS A 127 -6.75 1.76 9.38
N CYS A 128 -7.19 2.54 8.40
CA CYS A 128 -6.96 3.98 8.39
C CYS A 128 -7.66 4.69 9.56
N PRO A 129 -7.04 5.73 10.18
CA PRO A 129 -5.78 6.38 9.81
C PRO A 129 -4.55 5.81 10.54
N THR A 130 -4.63 4.62 11.13
CA THR A 130 -3.57 4.07 12.02
C THR A 130 -2.40 3.40 11.29
N VAL A 131 -2.50 3.31 9.96
CA VAL A 131 -1.47 2.77 9.07
C VAL A 131 -0.72 3.90 8.36
N ASP A 132 -0.17 3.65 7.16
CA ASP A 132 0.53 4.67 6.39
C ASP A 132 -0.35 5.91 6.13
N LYS A 133 0.13 7.07 6.57
CA LYS A 133 -0.63 8.33 6.52
C LYS A 133 -0.91 8.76 5.08
N ALA A 134 0.11 8.73 4.21
CA ALA A 134 -0.03 9.18 2.83
C ALA A 134 -1.02 8.30 2.05
N PHE A 135 -0.98 6.98 2.27
CA PHE A 135 -1.96 6.05 1.76
C PHE A 135 -3.37 6.37 2.25
N CYS A 136 -3.55 6.58 3.56
CA CYS A 136 -4.88 6.85 4.12
C CYS A 136 -5.48 8.17 3.61
N GLU A 137 -4.68 9.23 3.50
CA GLU A 137 -5.10 10.50 2.91
C GLU A 137 -5.50 10.33 1.44
N THR A 138 -4.67 9.63 0.66
CA THR A 138 -4.92 9.33 -0.75
C THR A 138 -6.21 8.50 -0.90
N HIS A 139 -6.34 7.41 -0.14
CA HIS A 139 -7.53 6.54 -0.14
C HIS A 139 -8.81 7.31 0.19
N SER A 140 -8.77 8.15 1.23
CA SER A 140 -9.91 8.98 1.62
C SER A 140 -10.32 9.96 0.50
N LYS A 141 -9.34 10.60 -0.15
CA LYS A 141 -9.62 11.54 -1.24
C LYS A 141 -10.19 10.84 -2.48
N ILE A 142 -9.64 9.69 -2.84
CA ILE A 142 -10.18 8.88 -3.95
C ILE A 142 -11.62 8.46 -3.66
N LYS A 143 -11.90 7.96 -2.44
CA LYS A 143 -13.26 7.56 -2.05
C LYS A 143 -14.24 8.71 -2.21
N LYS A 144 -13.85 9.92 -1.77
CA LYS A 144 -14.65 11.14 -1.98
C LYS A 144 -14.88 11.42 -3.47
N ALA A 145 -13.83 11.38 -4.29
CA ALA A 145 -13.94 11.60 -5.74
C ALA A 145 -14.91 10.59 -6.39
N GLN A 146 -14.82 9.31 -6.03
CA GLN A 146 -15.73 8.25 -6.52
C GLN A 146 -17.17 8.48 -6.08
N GLU A 147 -17.41 8.87 -4.82
CA GLU A 147 -18.73 9.22 -4.31
C GLU A 147 -19.34 10.41 -5.06
N GLU A 148 -18.55 11.45 -5.37
CA GLU A 148 -18.99 12.60 -6.15
C GLU A 148 -19.32 12.26 -7.62
N VAL A 149 -18.56 11.34 -8.24
CA VAL A 149 -18.86 10.83 -9.58
C VAL A 149 -20.20 10.08 -9.59
N ILE A 150 -20.42 9.21 -8.61
CA ILE A 150 -21.68 8.45 -8.48
C ILE A 150 -22.85 9.41 -8.21
N ALA A 151 -22.66 10.42 -7.35
CA ALA A 151 -23.69 11.39 -7.03
C ALA A 151 -24.07 12.28 -8.22
N ALA A 152 -23.11 12.60 -9.10
CA ALA A 152 -23.34 13.40 -10.30
C ALA A 152 -23.89 12.59 -11.49
N ALA A 153 -23.97 11.26 -11.37
CA ALA A 153 -24.39 10.38 -12.46
C ALA A 153 -25.84 10.66 -12.89
N PRO A 154 -26.11 10.90 -14.20
CA PRO A 154 -27.47 10.95 -14.71
C PRO A 154 -28.18 9.62 -14.46
N SER A 155 -29.46 9.65 -14.08
CA SER A 155 -30.22 8.43 -13.73
C SER A 155 -30.18 7.36 -14.83
N ALA A 156 -30.17 7.78 -16.10
CA ALA A 156 -30.08 6.88 -17.26
C ALA A 156 -28.74 6.11 -17.36
N LYS A 157 -27.66 6.62 -16.75
CA LYS A 157 -26.31 6.05 -16.77
C LYS A 157 -25.78 5.61 -15.40
N ALA A 158 -26.60 5.72 -14.34
CA ALA A 158 -26.14 5.49 -12.96
C ALA A 158 -25.48 4.12 -12.75
N LYS A 159 -26.02 3.05 -13.36
CA LYS A 159 -25.43 1.71 -13.26
C LYS A 159 -24.08 1.62 -13.98
N GLU A 160 -24.00 2.11 -15.22
CA GLU A 160 -22.78 2.13 -16.03
C GLU A 160 -21.65 2.89 -15.32
N ILE A 161 -21.96 4.09 -14.81
CA ILE A 161 -20.99 4.91 -14.08
C ILE A 161 -20.54 4.21 -12.79
N LYS A 162 -21.44 3.57 -12.05
CA LYS A 162 -21.09 2.81 -10.85
C LYS A 162 -20.17 1.63 -11.18
N ASP A 163 -20.47 0.87 -12.24
CA ASP A 163 -19.65 -0.26 -12.68
C ASP A 163 -18.25 0.22 -13.12
N ALA A 164 -18.16 1.37 -13.80
CA ALA A 164 -16.89 1.99 -14.20
C ALA A 164 -16.06 2.48 -13.00
N VAL A 165 -16.69 3.10 -11.99
CA VAL A 165 -16.04 3.48 -10.72
C VAL A 165 -15.45 2.27 -10.02
N ILE A 166 -16.16 1.14 -9.98
CA ILE A 166 -15.66 -0.11 -9.39
C ILE A 166 -14.44 -0.63 -10.17
N ALA A 167 -14.50 -0.65 -11.50
CA ALA A 167 -13.40 -1.09 -12.34
C ALA A 167 -12.15 -0.21 -12.18
N GLN A 168 -12.34 1.11 -12.11
CA GLN A 168 -11.28 2.09 -11.85
C GLN A 168 -10.65 1.89 -10.46
N GLY A 169 -11.47 1.63 -9.43
CA GLY A 169 -10.98 1.30 -8.10
C GLY A 169 -10.10 0.04 -8.07
N PHE A 170 -10.48 -1.00 -8.82
CA PHE A 170 -9.68 -2.23 -8.93
C PHE A 170 -8.33 -2.00 -9.64
N ALA A 171 -8.34 -1.26 -10.76
CA ALA A 171 -7.12 -0.95 -11.51
C ALA A 171 -6.13 -0.11 -10.68
N MET A 172 -6.64 0.88 -9.96
CA MET A 172 -5.85 1.70 -9.03
C MET A 172 -5.29 0.86 -7.88
N GLY A 173 -6.11 0.01 -7.27
CA GLY A 173 -5.67 -0.88 -6.19
C GLY A 173 -4.46 -1.73 -6.62
N GLN A 174 -4.50 -2.31 -7.82
CA GLN A 174 -3.36 -3.03 -8.38
C GLN A 174 -2.11 -2.17 -8.56
N ALA A 175 -2.25 -0.95 -9.08
CA ALA A 175 -1.12 -0.05 -9.29
C ALA A 175 -0.46 0.35 -7.96
N ILE A 176 -1.27 0.69 -6.96
CA ILE A 176 -0.79 1.01 -5.60
C ILE A 176 -0.13 -0.22 -4.97
N SER A 177 -0.77 -1.38 -4.99
CA SER A 177 -0.18 -2.61 -4.43
C SER A 177 1.15 -2.97 -5.10
N LYS A 178 1.24 -2.80 -6.42
CA LYS A 178 2.49 -3.00 -7.16
C LYS A 178 3.58 -2.03 -6.68
N ALA A 179 3.27 -0.77 -6.40
CA ALA A 179 4.24 0.16 -5.83
C ALA A 179 4.71 -0.30 -4.44
N TYR A 180 3.79 -0.71 -3.57
CA TYR A 180 4.09 -1.19 -2.22
C TYR A 180 4.96 -2.45 -2.19
N THR A 181 4.75 -3.39 -3.10
CA THR A 181 5.59 -4.60 -3.21
C THR A 181 7.05 -4.31 -3.60
N THR A 182 7.38 -3.11 -4.08
CA THR A 182 8.79 -2.71 -4.27
C THR A 182 9.47 -2.30 -2.97
N GLY A 183 8.66 -1.91 -1.96
CA GLY A 183 9.07 -1.22 -0.76
C GLY A 183 9.73 0.14 -1.00
N ASP A 184 9.89 0.59 -2.25
CA ASP A 184 10.55 1.86 -2.62
C ASP A 184 9.64 3.03 -2.25
N GLU A 185 9.95 3.69 -1.14
CA GLU A 185 9.17 4.81 -0.60
C GLU A 185 9.04 5.96 -1.61
N ILE A 186 10.02 6.17 -2.49
CA ILE A 186 9.94 7.19 -3.55
C ILE A 186 8.89 6.77 -4.59
N LYS A 187 8.93 5.51 -5.04
CA LYS A 187 7.92 5.01 -5.99
C LYS A 187 6.53 4.97 -5.38
N ILE A 188 6.41 4.58 -4.11
CA ILE A 188 5.14 4.60 -3.38
C ILE A 188 4.60 6.03 -3.32
N ALA A 189 5.43 7.00 -2.91
CA ALA A 189 5.02 8.40 -2.83
C ALA A 189 4.62 8.98 -4.19
N LEU A 190 5.34 8.65 -5.27
CA LEU A 190 5.00 9.08 -6.62
C LEU A 190 3.64 8.53 -7.07
N VAL A 191 3.42 7.21 -6.92
CA VAL A 191 2.15 6.58 -7.33
C VAL A 191 0.98 7.12 -6.50
N LEU A 192 1.15 7.29 -5.18
CA LEU A 192 0.12 7.90 -4.34
C LEU A 192 -0.14 9.36 -4.75
N GLY A 193 0.91 10.12 -5.06
CA GLY A 193 0.81 11.50 -5.53
C GLY A 193 0.02 11.62 -6.84
N ASP A 194 0.29 10.75 -7.82
CA ASP A 194 -0.43 10.73 -9.10
C ASP A 194 -1.93 10.46 -8.91
N TYR A 195 -2.29 9.47 -8.08
CA TYR A 195 -3.69 9.18 -7.79
C TYR A 195 -4.37 10.24 -6.93
N ASN A 196 -3.63 10.89 -6.02
CA ASN A 196 -4.12 12.02 -5.25
C ASN A 196 -4.44 13.22 -6.17
N ASN A 197 -3.57 13.52 -7.13
CA ASN A 197 -3.79 14.55 -8.15
C ASN A 197 -4.98 14.20 -9.07
N ALA A 198 -5.14 12.92 -9.43
CA ALA A 198 -6.28 12.47 -10.21
C ALA A 198 -7.60 12.66 -9.44
N ALA A 199 -7.61 12.37 -8.15
CA ALA A 199 -8.78 12.61 -7.30
C ALA A 199 -9.08 14.12 -7.16
N ASP A 200 -8.06 14.98 -7.02
CA ASP A 200 -8.25 16.44 -7.00
C ASP A 200 -8.87 16.96 -8.31
N ALA A 201 -8.45 16.44 -9.46
CA ALA A 201 -9.04 16.80 -10.75
C ALA A 201 -10.54 16.48 -10.80
N VAL A 202 -10.93 15.28 -10.36
CA VAL A 202 -12.36 14.86 -10.31
C VAL A 202 -13.16 15.73 -9.34
N ILE A 203 -12.63 16.01 -8.15
CA ILE A 203 -13.30 16.84 -7.15
C ILE A 203 -13.48 18.27 -7.68
N GLY A 204 -12.47 18.81 -8.37
CA GLY A 204 -12.50 20.14 -8.96
C GLY A 204 -13.40 20.28 -10.19
N SER A 205 -13.79 19.18 -10.85
CA SER A 205 -14.65 19.23 -12.04
C SER A 205 -16.11 19.56 -11.73
N PRO A 206 -16.81 20.28 -12.65
CA PRO A 206 -18.26 20.44 -12.61
C PRO A 206 -18.98 19.09 -12.58
N PRO A 207 -20.19 18.99 -11.96
CA PRO A 207 -20.90 17.71 -11.83
C PRO A 207 -21.04 16.91 -13.13
N ALA A 208 -21.41 17.57 -14.23
CA ALA A 208 -21.59 16.91 -15.53
C ALA A 208 -20.29 16.33 -16.12
N GLU A 209 -19.13 16.82 -15.68
CA GLU A 209 -17.79 16.47 -16.20
C GLU A 209 -17.04 15.50 -15.28
N LYS A 210 -17.53 15.24 -14.06
CA LYS A 210 -16.81 14.41 -13.07
C LYS A 210 -16.48 13.01 -13.58
N TYR A 211 -17.39 12.39 -14.33
CA TYR A 211 -17.15 11.07 -14.89
C TYR A 211 -16.03 11.07 -15.94
N GLU A 212 -16.05 12.03 -16.88
CA GLU A 212 -14.99 12.19 -17.88
C GLU A 212 -13.65 12.55 -17.25
N ALA A 213 -13.65 13.42 -16.24
CA ALA A 213 -12.47 13.76 -15.46
C ALA A 213 -11.89 12.53 -14.75
N MET A 214 -12.74 11.64 -14.22
CA MET A 214 -12.29 10.39 -13.60
C MET A 214 -11.64 9.47 -14.63
N GLU A 215 -12.28 9.25 -15.78
CA GLU A 215 -11.72 8.42 -16.85
C GLU A 215 -10.37 8.96 -17.33
N GLY A 216 -10.27 10.25 -17.59
CA GLY A 216 -9.04 10.89 -18.06
C GLY A 216 -7.93 10.87 -17.02
N ALA A 217 -8.19 11.39 -15.83
CA ALA A 217 -7.15 11.61 -14.82
C ALA A 217 -6.64 10.31 -14.20
N PHE A 218 -7.51 9.34 -13.90
CA PHE A 218 -7.06 8.05 -13.35
C PHE A 218 -6.39 7.17 -14.42
N THR A 219 -6.76 7.30 -15.69
CA THR A 219 -6.02 6.65 -16.78
C THR A 219 -4.61 7.23 -16.91
N ALA A 220 -4.47 8.56 -16.79
CA ALA A 220 -3.16 9.21 -16.80
C ALA A 220 -2.28 8.75 -15.62
N ALA A 221 -2.83 8.73 -14.40
CA ALA A 221 -2.13 8.22 -13.22
C ALA A 221 -1.69 6.75 -13.39
N ALA A 222 -2.58 5.89 -13.91
CA ALA A 222 -2.27 4.48 -14.17
C ALA A 222 -1.19 4.26 -15.26
N ARG A 223 -1.01 5.23 -16.17
CA ARG A 223 0.08 5.20 -17.16
C ARG A 223 1.40 5.65 -16.53
N ALA A 224 1.37 6.72 -15.73
CA ALA A 224 2.54 7.23 -15.01
C ALA A 224 3.12 6.17 -14.05
N SER A 225 2.26 5.41 -13.36
CA SER A 225 2.68 4.33 -12.44
C SER A 225 3.32 3.11 -13.12
N LYS A 226 3.34 3.05 -14.45
CA LYS A 226 3.99 1.97 -15.24
C LYS A 226 5.37 2.35 -15.76
N ALA A 227 5.69 3.65 -15.80
CA ALA A 227 6.98 4.18 -16.24
C ALA A 227 8.06 4.00 -15.16
#